data_AF-I6NDS3-F1
#
_entry.id   AF-I6NDS3-F1
#
_cell.length_a   1.000
_cell.length_b   1.000
_cell.length_c   1.000
_cell.angle_alpha   90.00
_cell.angle_beta   90.00
_cell.angle_gamma   90.00
#
_symmetry.space_group_name_H-M   'P 1'
#
loop_
_entity.id
_entity.type
_entity.pdbx_description
1 polymer ?
#
loop_
_entity_poly.entity_id
_entity_poly.type
_entity_poly.pdbx_seq_one_letter_code
_entity_poly.pdbx_strand_id
1 'polypeptide(L)'
;MMLLTSLRAGFASTGLGIKTQMRLLYRSSTLLQQIPTNNNDPTLPMTGINASMLSIVPNDTDLVTLEKQDELIKRRRKLSKEVTKMKKLKPVSPGLRWYRSPIYSYLHKGRPILALTIAKRGKGGRNNSGKITVRHRGGGHKRRLRLVDFKRWDAGAHTVKRIEYDPGRSAHIALVKSHQTGNLSYILACDGLRAGDTVESYRRGIPSTLLQEMGGKIDPAILSVHTAQRGNCLPISMLPIGAIVHNVGITPVGPGKFCRAAGTYARILSKIPEKKKAVIRLQSGEHRYVSIDACATLGVVSNIDHQNSSLGKAGRSRWLGIRPTVRGVAMNKCDHPHGGGRGKSKSKKLSMSPWGQLAKGYKTRRGKNQNRMKVKDRPRGKAGRASKR
;
A
#
# COMPACT_ATOMS: atom_id res chain seq x y z
N MET A 1 5.04 -15.88 -73.86
CA MET A 1 5.61 -14.57 -74.24
C MET A 1 6.45 -14.10 -73.06
N MET A 2 7.74 -14.47 -73.00
CA MET A 2 8.88 -13.67 -73.49
C MET A 2 8.93 -12.28 -72.81
N LEU A 3 9.83 -12.10 -71.81
CA LEU A 3 11.18 -11.49 -71.94
C LEU A 3 11.06 -9.98 -72.20
N LEU A 4 11.68 -9.07 -71.43
CA LEU A 4 13.14 -8.86 -71.36
C LEU A 4 13.51 -7.83 -70.25
N THR A 5 14.56 -8.16 -69.48
CA THR A 5 15.79 -7.37 -69.12
C THR A 5 15.70 -5.97 -68.48
N SER A 6 16.34 -5.63 -67.34
CA SER A 6 17.73 -5.76 -66.81
C SER A 6 18.69 -4.61 -67.18
N LEU A 7 19.26 -3.97 -66.15
CA LEU A 7 20.55 -3.24 -66.03
C LEU A 7 20.65 -2.89 -64.53
N ARG A 8 21.53 -3.36 -63.64
CA ARG A 8 22.95 -3.80 -63.58
C ARG A 8 24.00 -2.71 -63.84
N ALA A 9 24.59 -2.22 -62.75
CA ALA A 9 26.02 -2.02 -62.48
C ALA A 9 26.15 -1.64 -60.98
N GLY A 10 27.04 -2.16 -60.13
CA GLY A 10 28.27 -2.95 -60.32
C GLY A 10 29.47 -2.21 -59.70
N PHE A 11 30.37 -2.96 -59.04
CA PHE A 11 31.62 -2.58 -58.33
C PHE A 11 31.47 -2.24 -56.84
N ALA A 12 31.88 -3.05 -55.84
CA ALA A 12 32.90 -4.09 -55.61
C ALA A 12 34.30 -3.61 -55.13
N SER A 13 34.55 -3.91 -53.84
CA SER A 13 35.75 -4.51 -53.24
C SER A 13 36.95 -3.67 -52.78
N THR A 14 37.59 -4.23 -51.72
CA THR A 14 38.90 -3.94 -51.09
C THR A 14 38.89 -2.77 -50.09
N GLY A 15 39.48 -2.79 -48.90
CA GLY A 15 40.36 -3.70 -48.15
C GLY A 15 41.02 -2.88 -47.01
N LEU A 16 41.57 -3.55 -45.98
CA LEU A 16 42.31 -3.01 -44.81
C LEU A 16 41.47 -2.27 -43.74
N GLY A 17 41.49 -2.57 -42.43
CA GLY A 17 42.43 -3.34 -41.62
C GLY A 17 43.33 -2.43 -40.79
N ILE A 18 42.84 -1.78 -39.73
CA ILE A 18 43.70 -1.24 -38.65
C ILE A 18 43.02 -1.47 -37.29
N LYS A 19 43.76 -2.19 -36.44
CA LYS A 19 43.58 -2.34 -34.99
C LYS A 19 43.89 -1.00 -34.32
N THR A 20 43.10 -0.59 -33.33
CA THR A 20 43.68 0.06 -32.15
C THR A 20 42.88 -0.26 -30.90
N GLN A 21 43.52 -1.09 -30.06
CA GLN A 21 43.30 -1.20 -28.64
C GLN A 21 43.45 0.18 -27.95
N MET A 22 42.62 0.41 -26.93
CA MET A 22 43.02 1.15 -25.74
C MET A 22 42.48 0.39 -24.52
N ARG A 23 43.29 -0.58 -24.07
CA ARG A 23 43.41 -0.91 -22.65
C ARG A 23 44.20 0.21 -22.01
N LEU A 24 43.74 0.74 -20.88
CA LEU A 24 44.65 1.02 -19.79
C LEU A 24 43.93 0.82 -18.46
N LEU A 25 44.47 -0.14 -17.73
CA LEU A 25 44.15 -0.57 -16.39
C LEU A 25 44.87 0.32 -15.37
N TYR A 26 44.53 0.04 -14.11
CA TYR A 26 45.25 0.28 -12.86
C TYR A 26 44.83 1.52 -12.05
N ARG A 27 44.22 1.37 -10.85
CA ARG A 27 44.71 0.86 -9.55
C ARG A 27 45.84 1.73 -8.96
N SER A 28 45.54 2.39 -7.85
CA SER A 28 46.42 2.57 -6.68
C SER A 28 45.61 3.32 -5.61
N SER A 29 45.16 2.66 -4.54
CA SER A 29 45.91 2.37 -3.30
C SER A 29 46.29 3.65 -2.53
N THR A 30 45.73 3.71 -1.32
CA THR A 30 46.20 4.44 -0.14
C THR A 30 47.70 4.70 -0.14
N LEU A 31 48.08 5.97 0.04
CA LEU A 31 49.34 6.35 0.64
C LEU A 31 49.12 7.63 1.46
N LEU A 32 49.05 7.42 2.77
CA LEU A 32 49.40 8.40 3.79
C LEU A 32 50.83 8.85 3.47
N GLN A 33 51.00 10.08 3.01
CA GLN A 33 52.31 10.71 2.97
C GLN A 33 52.26 11.99 3.78
N GLN A 34 53.16 12.02 4.76
CA GLN A 34 53.35 13.05 5.76
C GLN A 34 53.58 14.41 5.07
N ILE A 35 52.90 15.44 5.56
CA ILE A 35 53.22 16.83 5.21
C ILE A 35 54.53 17.18 5.93
N PRO A 36 55.62 17.54 5.23
CA PRO A 36 56.75 18.16 5.88
C PRO A 36 56.36 19.61 6.19
N THR A 37 56.41 19.96 7.47
CA THR A 37 56.44 21.35 7.92
C THR A 37 57.75 21.97 7.46
N ASN A 38 57.72 22.82 6.45
CA ASN A 38 58.78 23.82 6.29
C ASN A 38 58.18 25.13 5.78
N ASN A 39 58.31 26.16 6.61
CA ASN A 39 58.01 27.53 6.27
C ASN A 39 59.11 28.08 5.34
N ASN A 40 58.70 29.02 4.48
CA ASN A 40 59.50 29.96 3.68
C ASN A 40 59.88 29.51 2.25
N ASP A 41 58.94 29.70 1.33
CA ASP A 41 59.21 30.02 -0.09
C ASP A 41 58.24 31.13 -0.54
N PRO A 42 58.70 32.34 -0.95
CA PRO A 42 57.81 33.45 -1.28
C PRO A 42 57.55 33.60 -2.79
N THR A 43 57.46 32.50 -3.56
CA THR A 43 57.28 32.59 -5.04
C THR A 43 56.43 31.47 -5.66
N LEU A 44 55.24 31.22 -5.12
CA LEU A 44 54.15 30.61 -5.89
C LEU A 44 53.20 31.73 -6.34
N PRO A 45 52.92 31.90 -7.65
CA PRO A 45 51.87 32.82 -8.07
C PRO A 45 50.57 32.30 -7.46
N MET A 46 50.01 33.07 -6.52
CA MET A 46 48.69 32.82 -5.95
C MET A 46 47.71 32.82 -7.12
N THR A 47 47.36 31.63 -7.62
CA THR A 47 46.27 31.46 -8.57
C THR A 47 45.05 32.10 -7.93
N GLY A 48 44.59 33.20 -8.52
CA GLY A 48 43.58 34.07 -7.94
C GLY A 48 42.44 33.26 -7.35
N ILE A 49 42.33 33.26 -6.02
CA ILE A 49 41.20 32.67 -5.32
C ILE A 49 40.00 33.54 -5.69
N ASN A 50 39.27 33.12 -6.72
CA ASN A 50 38.01 33.78 -7.06
C ASN A 50 37.06 33.64 -5.87
N ALA A 51 36.40 34.73 -5.45
CA ALA A 51 35.43 34.73 -4.36
C ALA A 51 34.28 33.71 -4.58
N SER A 52 34.05 33.29 -5.82
CA SER A 52 33.12 32.21 -6.19
C SER A 52 33.58 30.80 -5.80
N MET A 53 34.85 30.60 -5.44
CA MET A 53 35.40 29.33 -4.94
C MET A 53 35.30 29.17 -3.42
N LEU A 54 34.98 30.25 -2.69
CA LEU A 54 34.73 30.20 -1.24
C LEU A 54 33.24 29.94 -0.99
N SER A 55 32.88 28.71 -0.63
CA SER A 55 31.53 28.41 -0.15
C SER A 55 31.43 28.71 1.35
N ILE A 56 30.80 29.82 1.72
CA ILE A 56 30.41 30.06 3.12
C ILE A 56 29.22 29.14 3.43
N VAL A 57 29.51 27.99 4.06
CA VAL A 57 28.48 27.06 4.54
C VAL A 57 28.10 27.47 5.96
N PRO A 58 26.82 27.74 6.25
CA PRO A 58 26.40 27.99 7.63
C PRO A 58 26.66 26.76 8.51
N ASN A 59 27.21 26.97 9.71
CA ASN A 59 27.52 25.90 10.65
C ASN A 59 26.26 25.44 11.40
N ASP A 60 25.91 24.15 11.28
CA ASP A 60 24.75 23.52 11.94
C ASP A 60 25.17 22.65 13.17
N THR A 61 26.37 22.84 13.73
CA THR A 61 26.96 21.93 14.72
C THR A 61 26.29 22.01 16.10
N ASP A 62 25.78 23.17 16.49
CA ASP A 62 25.43 23.50 17.88
C ASP A 62 23.97 23.17 18.24
N LEU A 63 23.35 22.25 17.50
CA LEU A 63 21.94 21.88 17.69
C LEU A 63 21.72 20.88 18.82
N VAL A 64 20.87 21.26 19.78
CA VAL A 64 20.47 20.42 20.92
C VAL A 64 19.57 19.27 20.47
N THR A 65 19.55 18.16 21.22
CA THR A 65 18.70 16.98 20.93
C THR A 65 17.20 17.32 20.89
N LEU A 66 16.74 18.18 21.80
CA LEU A 66 15.36 18.68 21.85
C LEU A 66 15.00 19.52 20.62
N GLU A 67 15.93 20.36 20.15
CA GLU A 67 15.74 21.17 18.94
C GLU A 67 15.63 20.29 17.70
N LYS A 68 16.50 19.27 17.58
CA LYS A 68 16.42 18.26 16.51
C LYS A 68 15.07 17.52 16.54
N GLN A 69 14.56 17.20 17.72
CA GLN A 69 13.24 16.56 17.88
C GLN A 69 12.09 17.51 17.47
N ASP A 70 12.12 18.77 17.89
CA ASP A 70 11.12 19.76 17.49
C ASP A 70 11.15 20.01 15.97
N GLU A 71 12.32 20.10 15.37
CA GLU A 71 12.47 20.25 13.92
C GLU A 71 11.86 19.06 13.16
N LEU A 72 12.08 17.83 13.66
CA LEU A 72 11.48 16.61 13.12
C LEU A 72 9.94 16.65 13.24
N ILE A 73 9.41 17.10 14.37
CA ILE A 73 7.96 17.28 14.57
C ILE A 73 7.40 18.35 13.60
N LYS A 74 8.08 19.49 13.44
CA LYS A 74 7.73 20.53 12.47
C LYS A 74 7.70 19.98 11.04
N ARG A 75 8.71 19.21 10.63
CA ARG A 75 8.74 18.52 9.33
C ARG A 75 7.58 17.53 9.17
N ARG A 76 7.26 16.73 10.20
CA ARG A 76 6.10 15.81 10.20
C ARG A 76 4.77 16.55 10.08
N ARG A 77 4.59 17.67 10.79
CA ARG A 77 3.39 18.53 10.70
C ARG A 77 3.25 19.11 9.29
N LYS A 78 4.35 19.58 8.68
CA LYS A 78 4.38 20.08 7.30
C LYS A 78 3.94 18.98 6.31
N LEU A 79 4.50 17.77 6.43
CA LEU A 79 4.11 16.62 5.59
C LEU A 79 2.65 16.21 5.79
N SER A 80 2.11 16.30 7.00
CA SER A 80 0.70 16.00 7.26
C SER A 80 -0.25 17.04 6.68
N LYS A 81 0.19 18.30 6.53
CA LYS A 81 -0.59 19.36 5.87
C LYS A 81 -0.59 19.23 4.35
N GLU A 82 0.39 18.52 3.77
CA GLU A 82 0.46 18.32 2.33
C GLU A 82 -0.65 17.39 1.84
N VAL A 83 -1.52 17.93 0.98
CA VAL A 83 -2.62 17.17 0.37
C VAL A 83 -2.12 16.36 -0.83
N THR A 84 -2.59 15.12 -0.97
CA THR A 84 -2.28 14.31 -2.15
C THR A 84 -2.77 14.99 -3.43
N LYS A 85 -1.86 15.27 -4.35
CA LYS A 85 -2.21 15.84 -5.67
C LYS A 85 -2.81 14.76 -6.57
N MET A 86 -3.87 15.10 -7.31
CA MET A 86 -4.50 14.21 -8.29
C MET A 86 -3.92 14.45 -9.69
N LYS A 87 -3.42 13.39 -10.34
CA LYS A 87 -2.95 13.40 -11.72
C LYS A 87 -4.11 13.61 -12.70
N LYS A 88 -4.00 14.66 -13.51
CA LYS A 88 -4.85 14.96 -14.66
C LYS A 88 -3.94 15.20 -15.86
N LEU A 89 -4.21 14.52 -16.99
CA LEU A 89 -3.49 14.76 -18.25
C LEU A 89 -4.28 15.74 -19.13
N LYS A 90 -3.60 16.36 -20.10
CA LYS A 90 -4.26 17.11 -21.17
C LYS A 90 -5.22 16.17 -21.92
N PRO A 91 -6.48 16.55 -22.16
CA PRO A 91 -7.50 15.68 -22.71
C PRO A 91 -7.41 15.56 -24.24
N VAL A 92 -6.23 15.19 -24.75
CA VAL A 92 -5.98 14.99 -26.20
C VAL A 92 -6.80 13.82 -26.79
N SER A 93 -7.26 12.90 -25.93
CA SER A 93 -8.16 11.81 -26.28
C SER A 93 -9.37 11.82 -25.34
N PRO A 94 -10.59 11.49 -25.82
CA PRO A 94 -11.79 11.47 -24.99
C PRO A 94 -11.66 10.56 -23.76
N GLY A 95 -10.91 9.46 -23.88
CA GLY A 95 -10.65 8.54 -22.77
C GLY A 95 -9.73 9.09 -21.67
N LEU A 96 -8.98 10.17 -21.95
CA LEU A 96 -8.12 10.83 -20.96
C LEU A 96 -8.85 11.89 -20.14
N ARG A 97 -9.93 12.47 -20.67
CA ARG A 97 -10.70 13.57 -20.04
C ARG A 97 -11.05 13.28 -18.57
N TRP A 98 -11.52 12.06 -18.31
CA TRP A 98 -11.98 11.61 -17.01
C TRP A 98 -10.98 10.77 -16.21
N TYR A 99 -9.79 10.51 -16.74
CA TYR A 99 -8.77 9.78 -15.99
C TYR A 99 -8.25 10.62 -14.82
N ARG A 100 -8.32 10.06 -13.61
CA ARG A 100 -7.79 10.67 -12.38
C ARG A 100 -7.08 9.61 -11.56
N SER A 101 -5.90 9.93 -11.03
CA SER A 101 -5.12 9.03 -10.17
C SER A 101 -4.37 9.82 -9.12
N PRO A 102 -4.32 9.39 -7.85
CA PRO A 102 -3.48 10.05 -6.85
C PRO A 102 -2.00 9.95 -7.23
N ILE A 103 -1.24 11.00 -6.94
CA ILE A 103 0.22 11.07 -7.12
C ILE A 103 0.89 10.83 -5.78
N TYR A 104 1.72 9.80 -5.69
CA TYR A 104 2.56 9.52 -4.54
C TYR A 104 4.03 9.61 -4.97
N SER A 105 4.67 10.75 -4.68
CA SER A 105 6.08 11.02 -5.04
C SER A 105 7.06 10.12 -4.29
N TYR A 106 6.76 9.79 -3.03
CA TYR A 106 7.55 8.92 -2.17
C TYR A 106 7.46 7.42 -2.50
N LEU A 107 6.60 7.04 -3.46
CA LEU A 107 6.38 5.65 -3.82
C LEU A 107 7.54 5.12 -4.66
N HIS A 108 8.03 3.93 -4.33
CA HIS A 108 9.14 3.32 -5.04
C HIS A 108 8.77 3.01 -6.50
N LYS A 109 9.63 3.45 -7.43
CA LYS A 109 9.49 3.24 -8.89
C LYS A 109 10.05 1.92 -9.40
N GLY A 110 10.78 1.16 -8.56
CA GLY A 110 11.48 -0.06 -8.95
C GLY A 110 10.67 -1.34 -8.82
N ARG A 111 11.36 -2.49 -8.96
CA ARG A 111 10.76 -3.82 -8.84
C ARG A 111 10.66 -4.25 -7.36
N PRO A 112 9.66 -5.08 -7.00
CA PRO A 112 9.60 -5.67 -5.67
C PRO A 112 10.73 -6.68 -5.47
N ILE A 113 11.01 -7.03 -4.22
CA ILE A 113 11.96 -8.11 -3.88
C ILE A 113 11.41 -9.43 -4.39
N LEU A 114 12.17 -10.08 -5.27
CA LEU A 114 11.71 -11.29 -5.97
C LEU A 114 11.42 -12.43 -5.00
N ALA A 115 12.27 -12.63 -3.99
CA ALA A 115 12.12 -13.67 -2.95
C ALA A 115 10.78 -13.59 -2.19
N LEU A 116 10.24 -12.38 -2.01
CA LEU A 116 8.98 -12.15 -1.31
C LEU A 116 7.76 -12.12 -2.26
N THR A 117 7.91 -12.65 -3.49
CA THR A 117 6.86 -12.64 -4.49
C THR A 117 6.62 -14.00 -5.13
N ILE A 118 5.35 -14.34 -5.38
CA ILE A 118 4.92 -15.58 -6.05
C ILE A 118 4.18 -15.23 -7.34
N ALA A 119 4.23 -16.07 -8.37
CA ALA A 119 3.45 -15.85 -9.58
C ALA A 119 1.93 -15.91 -9.30
N LYS A 120 1.16 -14.90 -9.74
CA LYS A 120 -0.32 -14.92 -9.63
C LYS A 120 -0.92 -15.58 -10.87
N ARG A 121 -1.19 -16.89 -10.80
CA ARG A 121 -1.93 -17.60 -11.86
C ARG A 121 -3.39 -17.14 -11.88
N GLY A 122 -3.87 -16.65 -13.01
CA GLY A 122 -5.25 -16.20 -13.19
C GLY A 122 -6.20 -17.35 -13.48
N LYS A 123 -7.35 -17.41 -12.81
CA LYS A 123 -8.38 -18.46 -13.03
C LYS A 123 -9.51 -18.05 -14.00
N GLY A 124 -9.58 -16.77 -14.39
CA GLY A 124 -10.66 -16.25 -15.25
C GLY A 124 -12.07 -16.33 -14.63
N GLY A 125 -12.18 -16.53 -13.31
CA GLY A 125 -13.48 -16.70 -12.63
C GLY A 125 -14.05 -18.13 -12.67
N ARG A 126 -13.24 -19.12 -13.09
CA ARG A 126 -13.62 -20.53 -13.13
C ARG A 126 -13.28 -21.28 -11.84
N ASN A 127 -14.07 -22.32 -11.52
CA ASN A 127 -13.78 -23.28 -10.45
C ASN A 127 -12.90 -24.45 -10.96
N ASN A 128 -12.71 -25.47 -10.14
CA ASN A 128 -12.00 -26.71 -10.50
C ASN A 128 -12.66 -27.48 -11.66
N SER A 129 -13.99 -27.41 -11.81
CA SER A 129 -14.71 -28.01 -12.95
C SER A 129 -14.56 -27.25 -14.27
N GLY A 130 -13.83 -26.12 -14.30
CA GLY A 130 -13.71 -25.27 -15.49
C GLY A 130 -14.93 -24.39 -15.79
N LYS A 131 -16.00 -24.48 -14.99
CA LYS A 131 -17.22 -23.67 -15.16
C LYS A 131 -17.04 -22.27 -14.55
N ILE A 132 -17.63 -21.25 -15.16
CA ILE A 132 -17.59 -19.87 -14.65
C ILE A 132 -18.50 -19.76 -13.42
N THR A 133 -17.91 -19.59 -12.24
CA THR A 133 -18.66 -19.38 -10.98
C THR A 133 -18.67 -17.91 -10.57
N VAL A 134 -17.60 -17.16 -10.88
CA VAL A 134 -17.51 -15.72 -10.64
C VAL A 134 -17.48 -14.99 -11.98
N ARG A 135 -18.63 -14.39 -12.33
CA ARG A 135 -18.78 -13.61 -13.57
C ARG A 135 -17.85 -12.39 -13.59
N HIS A 136 -17.62 -11.86 -14.79
CA HIS A 136 -16.92 -10.59 -15.03
C HIS A 136 -15.41 -10.57 -14.70
N ARG A 137 -14.76 -11.73 -14.61
CA ARG A 137 -13.31 -11.85 -14.35
C ARG A 137 -12.58 -12.42 -15.56
N GLY A 138 -11.37 -11.94 -15.84
CA GLY A 138 -10.46 -12.51 -16.85
C GLY A 138 -9.69 -11.46 -17.67
N GLY A 139 -8.63 -11.90 -18.35
CA GLY A 139 -7.88 -11.11 -19.33
C GLY A 139 -7.18 -9.86 -18.76
N GLY A 140 -6.79 -9.87 -17.49
CA GLY A 140 -6.03 -8.78 -16.87
C GLY A 140 -4.52 -8.90 -17.08
N HIS A 141 -3.79 -7.84 -16.77
CA HIS A 141 -2.32 -7.85 -16.84
C HIS A 141 -1.71 -8.92 -15.92
N LYS A 142 -0.60 -9.54 -16.35
CA LYS A 142 0.16 -10.51 -15.55
C LYS A 142 0.62 -9.87 -14.25
N ARG A 143 0.51 -10.59 -13.13
CA ARG A 143 0.83 -10.07 -11.78
C ARG A 143 1.62 -11.09 -10.98
N ARG A 144 2.30 -10.59 -9.96
CA ARG A 144 2.90 -11.38 -8.88
C ARG A 144 2.13 -11.11 -7.58
N LEU A 145 1.92 -12.12 -6.76
CA LEU A 145 1.46 -11.95 -5.38
C LEU A 145 2.65 -11.52 -4.53
N ARG A 146 2.44 -10.59 -3.60
CA ARG A 146 3.44 -10.25 -2.58
C ARG A 146 3.04 -10.92 -1.27
N LEU A 147 4.00 -11.63 -0.68
CA LEU A 147 3.88 -12.26 0.63
C LEU A 147 3.95 -11.16 1.69
N VAL A 148 2.78 -10.68 2.10
CA VAL A 148 2.64 -9.66 3.14
C VAL A 148 2.41 -10.37 4.47
N ASP A 149 3.17 -9.98 5.48
CA ASP A 149 3.01 -10.46 6.84
C ASP A 149 1.83 -9.74 7.51
N PHE A 150 0.71 -10.46 7.63
CA PHE A 150 -0.46 -10.03 8.39
C PHE A 150 -0.45 -10.50 9.84
N LYS A 151 0.51 -11.35 10.23
CA LYS A 151 0.63 -11.88 11.59
C LYS A 151 1.55 -11.00 12.44
N ARG A 152 2.70 -10.57 11.93
CA ARG A 152 3.68 -9.75 12.67
C ARG A 152 4.12 -10.39 14.00
N TRP A 153 4.58 -11.64 13.92
CA TRP A 153 5.13 -12.34 15.09
C TRP A 153 6.58 -11.98 15.39
N ASP A 154 7.32 -11.55 14.36
CA ASP A 154 8.70 -11.09 14.54
C ASP A 154 8.71 -9.81 15.37
N ALA A 155 9.42 -9.86 16.49
CA ALA A 155 9.48 -8.77 17.48
C ALA A 155 10.67 -7.85 17.19
N GLY A 156 10.82 -6.79 17.98
CA GLY A 156 11.89 -5.81 17.84
C GLY A 156 11.62 -4.77 16.75
N ALA A 157 12.56 -3.83 16.63
CA ALA A 157 12.46 -2.72 15.69
C ALA A 157 12.74 -3.17 14.24
N HIS A 158 11.87 -2.73 13.33
CA HIS A 158 12.05 -2.85 11.90
C HIS A 158 12.10 -1.47 11.24
N THR A 159 13.13 -1.18 10.44
CA THR A 159 13.17 0.04 9.64
C THR A 159 12.44 -0.16 8.32
N VAL A 160 11.55 0.78 8.00
CA VAL A 160 10.91 0.88 6.69
C VAL A 160 11.95 1.32 5.66
N LYS A 161 12.34 0.41 4.77
CA LYS A 161 13.27 0.72 3.68
C LYS A 161 12.61 1.55 2.59
N ARG A 162 11.39 1.17 2.20
CA ARG A 162 10.63 1.85 1.13
C ARG A 162 9.18 1.42 1.11
N ILE A 163 8.36 2.23 0.44
CA ILE A 163 6.94 1.97 0.22
C ILE A 163 6.72 1.65 -1.25
N GLU A 164 6.01 0.56 -1.55
CA GLU A 164 5.82 0.03 -2.89
C GLU A 164 4.35 -0.06 -3.28
N TYR A 165 4.11 0.03 -4.59
CA TYR A 165 2.82 -0.27 -5.20
C TYR A 165 2.59 -1.80 -5.24
N ASP A 166 1.39 -2.25 -4.85
CA ASP A 166 0.96 -3.62 -5.10
C ASP A 166 -0.26 -3.69 -6.05
N PRO A 167 -0.16 -4.37 -7.21
CA PRO A 167 -1.30 -4.60 -8.10
C PRO A 167 -2.34 -5.60 -7.54
N GLY A 168 -2.07 -6.29 -6.45
CA GLY A 168 -2.94 -7.27 -5.81
C GLY A 168 -3.92 -6.71 -4.79
N ARG A 169 -3.76 -5.46 -4.36
CA ARG A 169 -4.56 -4.80 -3.32
C ARG A 169 -4.67 -3.29 -3.58
N SER A 170 -5.54 -2.60 -2.86
CA SER A 170 -5.67 -1.13 -2.98
C SER A 170 -4.63 -0.38 -2.13
N ALA A 171 -4.31 -0.89 -0.94
CA ALA A 171 -3.33 -0.29 -0.04
C ALA A 171 -1.90 -0.38 -0.59
N HIS A 172 -1.02 0.52 -0.14
CA HIS A 172 0.42 0.37 -0.35
C HIS A 172 1.01 -0.64 0.63
N ILE A 173 2.20 -1.15 0.29
CA ILE A 173 2.97 -2.03 1.17
C ILE A 173 4.29 -1.38 1.52
N ALA A 174 4.73 -1.59 2.75
CA ALA A 174 6.04 -1.15 3.20
C ALA A 174 6.97 -2.37 3.25
N LEU A 175 8.16 -2.23 2.67
CA LEU A 175 9.25 -3.16 2.86
C LEU A 175 9.99 -2.78 4.12
N VAL A 176 10.03 -3.68 5.10
CA VAL A 176 10.70 -3.47 6.38
C VAL A 176 11.90 -4.41 6.52
N LYS A 177 12.95 -3.93 7.21
CA LYS A 177 14.14 -4.70 7.56
C LYS A 177 14.24 -4.80 9.08
N SER A 178 14.29 -6.01 9.62
CA SER A 178 14.55 -6.24 11.05
C SER A 178 15.95 -5.75 11.42
N HIS A 179 16.07 -5.07 12.56
CA HIS A 179 17.38 -4.64 13.09
C HIS A 179 18.18 -5.83 13.63
N GLN A 180 17.51 -6.75 14.30
CA GLN A 180 18.13 -7.90 14.96
C GLN A 180 18.59 -8.95 13.95
N THR A 181 17.70 -9.36 13.04
CA THR A 181 17.97 -10.48 12.11
C THR A 181 18.40 -10.02 10.73
N GLY A 182 18.20 -8.75 10.37
CA GLY A 182 18.40 -8.26 9.02
C GLY A 182 17.35 -8.74 7.99
N ASN A 183 16.39 -9.57 8.42
CA ASN A 183 15.36 -10.15 7.55
C ASN A 183 14.45 -9.09 6.95
N LEU A 184 14.01 -9.35 5.72
CA LEU A 184 13.15 -8.47 4.94
C LEU A 184 11.72 -9.01 4.93
N SER A 185 10.75 -8.15 5.19
CA SER A 185 9.33 -8.51 5.22
C SER A 185 8.49 -7.40 4.57
N TYR A 186 7.36 -7.77 3.97
CA TYR A 186 6.36 -6.79 3.55
C TYR A 186 5.26 -6.69 4.61
N ILE A 187 4.90 -5.47 4.98
CA ILE A 187 3.73 -5.17 5.80
C ILE A 187 2.77 -4.24 5.05
N LEU A 188 1.53 -4.12 5.52
CA LEU A 188 0.65 -3.05 5.05
C LEU A 188 1.23 -1.69 5.47
N ALA A 189 1.33 -0.76 4.53
CA ALA A 189 1.76 0.59 4.87
C ALA A 189 0.63 1.34 5.57
N CYS A 190 0.96 1.97 6.70
CA CYS A 190 0.11 2.91 7.40
C CYS A 190 0.08 4.25 6.66
N ASP A 191 -1.00 5.01 6.84
CA ASP A 191 -1.02 6.41 6.44
C ASP A 191 0.05 7.21 7.20
N GLY A 192 0.68 8.16 6.50
CA GLY A 192 1.80 8.93 7.03
C GLY A 192 3.10 8.14 7.31
N LEU A 193 3.17 6.84 6.97
CA LEU A 193 4.42 6.08 7.03
C LEU A 193 5.32 6.49 5.85
N ARG A 194 6.63 6.62 6.09
CA ARG A 194 7.64 6.96 5.07
C ARG A 194 8.86 6.05 5.19
N ALA A 195 9.72 6.09 4.18
CA ALA A 195 11.02 5.42 4.25
C ALA A 195 11.87 6.06 5.35
N GLY A 196 12.59 5.25 6.12
CA GLY A 196 13.36 5.67 7.30
C GLY A 196 12.61 5.51 8.62
N ASP A 197 11.28 5.47 8.62
CA ASP A 197 10.50 5.26 9.84
C ASP A 197 10.81 3.89 10.46
N THR A 198 10.85 3.84 11.78
CA THR A 198 10.95 2.61 12.58
C THR A 198 9.56 2.17 13.02
N VAL A 199 9.29 0.86 12.91
CA VAL A 199 8.05 0.23 13.37
C VAL A 199 8.38 -1.02 14.15
N GLU A 200 7.60 -1.33 15.17
CA GLU A 200 7.81 -2.50 16.03
C GLU A 200 6.53 -3.35 16.13
N SER A 201 6.71 -4.62 16.49
CA SER A 201 5.61 -5.51 16.84
C SER A 201 5.74 -5.99 18.29
N TYR A 202 4.78 -5.58 19.12
CA TYR A 202 4.65 -5.99 20.53
C TYR A 202 3.73 -7.21 20.69
N ARG A 203 3.52 -7.98 19.61
CA ARG A 203 2.61 -9.13 19.63
C ARG A 203 3.09 -10.25 20.56
N ARG A 204 4.41 -10.44 20.71
CA ARG A 204 5.01 -11.42 21.62
C ARG A 204 5.05 -10.96 23.08
N GLY A 205 4.85 -9.67 23.33
CA GLY A 205 5.03 -9.05 24.64
C GLY A 205 5.84 -7.76 24.53
N ILE A 206 6.02 -7.11 25.66
CA ILE A 206 6.83 -5.89 25.82
C ILE A 206 8.29 -6.35 26.00
N PRO A 207 9.26 -5.76 25.27
CA PRO A 207 10.67 -6.09 25.45
C PRO A 207 11.16 -5.71 26.86
N SER A 208 12.13 -6.46 27.38
CA SER A 208 12.71 -6.23 28.71
C SER A 208 13.34 -4.84 28.85
N THR A 209 13.90 -4.30 27.76
CA THR A 209 14.48 -2.95 27.72
C THR A 209 13.45 -1.89 28.11
N LEU A 210 12.27 -1.93 27.48
CA LEU A 210 11.19 -0.99 27.74
C LEU A 210 10.59 -1.20 29.14
N LEU A 211 10.58 -2.45 29.63
CA LEU A 211 10.12 -2.78 30.98
C LEU A 211 11.08 -2.26 32.07
N GLN A 212 12.39 -2.26 31.82
CA GLN A 212 13.41 -1.67 32.70
C GLN A 212 13.30 -0.15 32.74
N GLU A 213 13.09 0.51 31.60
CA GLU A 213 12.84 1.96 31.53
C GLU A 213 11.60 2.36 32.33
N MET A 214 10.59 1.49 32.42
CA MET A 214 9.37 1.70 33.20
C MET A 214 9.50 1.34 34.70
N GLY A 215 10.68 0.91 35.17
CA GLY A 215 10.88 0.53 36.57
C GLY A 215 10.22 -0.79 36.98
N GLY A 216 10.02 -1.72 36.04
CA GLY A 216 9.57 -3.08 36.33
C GLY A 216 8.05 -3.29 36.38
N LYS A 217 7.24 -2.22 36.40
CA LYS A 217 5.77 -2.31 36.39
C LYS A 217 5.20 -1.80 35.06
N ILE A 218 4.15 -2.46 34.59
CA ILE A 218 3.46 -2.06 33.34
C ILE A 218 2.48 -0.92 33.67
N ASP A 219 2.95 0.32 33.55
CA ASP A 219 2.07 1.49 33.50
C ASP A 219 1.45 1.62 32.09
N PRO A 220 0.12 1.50 31.94
CA PRO A 220 -0.55 1.63 30.65
C PRO A 220 -0.37 3.02 30.01
N ALA A 221 -0.17 4.08 30.80
CA ALA A 221 -0.01 5.43 30.28
C ALA A 221 1.36 5.60 29.61
N ILE A 222 2.44 5.28 30.33
CA ILE A 222 3.81 5.33 29.79
C ILE A 222 3.94 4.38 28.60
N LEU A 223 3.46 3.13 28.74
CA LEU A 223 3.48 2.17 27.64
C LEU A 223 2.76 2.70 26.40
N SER A 224 1.61 3.36 26.57
CA SER A 224 0.88 3.94 25.45
C SER A 224 1.69 5.04 24.75
N VAL A 225 2.45 5.87 25.47
CA VAL A 225 3.25 6.93 24.85
C VAL A 225 4.33 6.34 23.92
N HIS A 226 5.05 5.32 24.38
CA HIS A 226 6.11 4.68 23.59
C HIS A 226 5.55 3.80 22.46
N THR A 227 4.46 3.08 22.72
CA THR A 227 3.93 2.10 21.76
C THR A 227 2.91 2.66 20.78
N ALA A 228 2.24 3.78 21.10
CA ALA A 228 1.22 4.39 20.25
C ALA A 228 1.81 5.20 19.07
N GLN A 229 2.88 4.69 18.47
CA GLN A 229 3.36 5.14 17.18
C GLN A 229 2.58 4.44 16.06
N ARG A 230 2.17 5.23 15.04
CA ARG A 230 1.51 4.70 13.85
C ARG A 230 2.38 3.66 13.14
N GLY A 231 1.78 2.56 12.70
CA GLY A 231 2.49 1.46 12.06
C GLY A 231 3.00 0.38 13.02
N ASN A 232 2.99 0.59 14.34
CA ASN A 232 3.29 -0.48 15.30
C ASN A 232 2.14 -1.49 15.37
N CYS A 233 2.47 -2.76 15.64
CA CYS A 233 1.49 -3.82 15.83
C CYS A 233 1.43 -4.26 17.29
N LEU A 234 0.24 -4.29 17.86
CA LEU A 234 0.00 -4.62 19.26
C LEU A 234 -1.21 -5.55 19.40
N PRO A 235 -1.31 -6.32 20.49
CA PRO A 235 -2.58 -6.88 20.91
C PRO A 235 -3.54 -5.75 21.35
N ILE A 236 -4.85 -5.97 21.19
CA ILE A 236 -5.88 -4.98 21.55
C ILE A 236 -5.89 -4.67 23.05
N SER A 237 -5.41 -5.58 23.90
CA SER A 237 -5.22 -5.39 25.34
C SER A 237 -4.36 -4.16 25.64
N MET A 238 -3.28 -3.95 24.90
CA MET A 238 -2.32 -2.84 25.12
C MET A 238 -2.79 -1.51 24.54
N LEU A 239 -3.61 -1.52 23.47
CA LEU A 239 -3.99 -0.31 22.74
C LEU A 239 -5.03 0.53 23.49
N PRO A 240 -4.91 1.85 23.65
CA PRO A 240 -5.88 2.64 24.41
C PRO A 240 -7.28 2.61 23.79
N ILE A 241 -8.32 2.76 24.63
CA ILE A 241 -9.70 2.87 24.16
C ILE A 241 -9.83 4.15 23.32
N GLY A 242 -10.55 4.08 22.20
CA GLY A 242 -10.67 5.18 21.24
C GLY A 242 -9.60 5.18 20.15
N ALA A 243 -8.52 4.40 20.28
CA ALA A 243 -7.45 4.33 19.29
C ALA A 243 -7.97 3.89 17.91
N ILE A 244 -7.41 4.49 16.87
CA ILE A 244 -7.65 4.15 15.47
C ILE A 244 -6.64 3.09 15.05
N VAL A 245 -7.14 1.96 14.56
CA VAL A 245 -6.34 0.79 14.21
C VAL A 245 -6.76 0.20 12.86
N HIS A 246 -5.86 -0.51 12.21
CA HIS A 246 -6.12 -1.28 11.00
C HIS A 246 -5.57 -2.71 11.13
N ASN A 247 -5.78 -3.53 10.10
CA ASN A 247 -5.35 -4.95 10.08
C ASN A 247 -5.77 -5.75 11.33
N VAL A 248 -7.02 -5.59 11.76
CA VAL A 248 -7.53 -6.18 13.02
C VAL A 248 -7.78 -7.68 12.89
N GLY A 249 -7.26 -8.45 13.84
CA GLY A 249 -7.44 -9.90 13.97
C GLY A 249 -8.84 -10.29 14.48
N ILE A 250 -9.08 -11.60 14.61
CA ILE A 250 -10.30 -12.14 15.24
C ILE A 250 -9.93 -12.95 16.48
N THR A 251 -8.98 -13.85 16.29
CA THR A 251 -8.44 -14.76 17.29
C THR A 251 -7.06 -14.26 17.75
N PRO A 252 -6.59 -14.67 18.94
CA PRO A 252 -5.30 -14.26 19.48
C PRO A 252 -4.11 -14.68 18.61
N VAL A 253 -4.16 -15.88 18.02
CA VAL A 253 -3.07 -16.44 17.19
C VAL A 253 -3.23 -16.09 15.70
N GLY A 254 -4.44 -15.72 15.27
CA GLY A 254 -4.75 -15.48 13.86
C GLY A 254 -4.09 -14.22 13.28
N PRO A 255 -3.99 -14.11 11.95
CA PRO A 255 -3.54 -12.88 11.30
C PRO A 255 -4.63 -11.79 11.37
N GLY A 256 -4.23 -10.56 11.08
CA GLY A 256 -5.14 -9.46 10.76
C GLY A 256 -6.04 -9.80 9.56
N LYS A 257 -7.35 -9.57 9.71
CA LYS A 257 -8.37 -9.89 8.71
C LYS A 257 -9.15 -8.66 8.27
N PHE A 258 -9.53 -7.80 9.20
CA PHE A 258 -10.37 -6.62 8.95
C PHE A 258 -9.55 -5.37 8.63
N CYS A 259 -10.19 -4.41 7.96
CA CYS A 259 -9.63 -3.09 7.66
C CYS A 259 -8.23 -3.15 7.04
N ARG A 260 -8.12 -3.81 5.89
CA ARG A 260 -6.88 -3.97 5.10
C ARG A 260 -6.90 -3.19 3.79
N ALA A 261 -8.04 -2.63 3.43
CA ALA A 261 -8.20 -1.88 2.19
C ALA A 261 -7.71 -0.43 2.39
N ALA A 262 -7.31 0.20 1.30
CA ALA A 262 -6.87 1.58 1.26
C ALA A 262 -7.83 2.52 2.02
N GLY A 263 -7.28 3.37 2.90
CA GLY A 263 -8.03 4.35 3.69
C GLY A 263 -8.99 3.78 4.75
N THR A 264 -9.01 2.46 4.96
CA THR A 264 -9.89 1.85 5.97
C THR A 264 -9.25 1.82 7.34
N TYR A 265 -10.08 1.88 8.38
CA TYR A 265 -9.66 1.74 9.76
C TYR A 265 -10.79 1.15 10.62
N ALA A 266 -10.48 0.89 11.89
CA ALA A 266 -11.40 0.48 12.93
C ALA A 266 -11.08 1.30 14.19
N ARG A 267 -12.03 1.36 15.12
CA ARG A 267 -11.86 2.05 16.40
C ARG A 267 -12.17 1.11 17.55
N ILE A 268 -11.30 1.10 18.57
CA ILE A 268 -11.53 0.37 19.81
C ILE A 268 -12.57 1.16 20.63
N LEU A 269 -13.69 0.54 20.98
CA LEU A 269 -14.76 1.19 21.74
C LEU A 269 -14.70 0.83 23.22
N SER A 270 -14.53 -0.45 23.53
CA SER A 270 -14.42 -0.92 24.90
C SER A 270 -13.62 -2.22 24.97
N LYS A 271 -13.07 -2.50 26.14
CA LYS A 271 -12.35 -3.73 26.47
C LYS A 271 -13.04 -4.39 27.65
N ILE A 272 -13.22 -5.70 27.60
CA ILE A 272 -13.85 -6.49 28.66
C ILE A 272 -12.88 -7.63 29.01
N PRO A 273 -11.93 -7.40 29.94
CA PRO A 273 -10.92 -8.39 30.32
C PRO A 273 -11.52 -9.70 30.82
N GLU A 274 -12.57 -9.63 31.64
CA GLU A 274 -13.31 -10.79 32.17
C GLU A 274 -13.75 -11.77 31.08
N LYS A 275 -14.22 -11.26 29.95
CA LYS A 275 -14.73 -12.06 28.82
C LYS A 275 -13.67 -12.32 27.75
N LYS A 276 -12.42 -11.89 27.97
CA LYS A 276 -11.30 -11.92 27.01
C LYS A 276 -11.67 -11.33 25.64
N LYS A 277 -12.51 -10.28 25.64
CA LYS A 277 -13.09 -9.68 24.43
C LYS A 277 -12.94 -8.16 24.43
N ALA A 278 -12.81 -7.59 23.25
CA ALA A 278 -12.89 -6.16 22.99
C ALA A 278 -13.98 -5.86 21.98
N VAL A 279 -14.68 -4.74 22.16
CA VAL A 279 -15.67 -4.24 21.20
C VAL A 279 -14.99 -3.26 20.25
N ILE A 280 -15.04 -3.57 18.96
CA ILE A 280 -14.41 -2.77 17.91
C ILE A 280 -15.47 -2.33 16.91
N ARG A 281 -15.46 -1.04 16.56
CA ARG A 281 -16.21 -0.51 15.42
C ARG A 281 -15.40 -0.69 14.15
N LEU A 282 -15.90 -1.51 13.23
CA LEU A 282 -15.28 -1.73 11.92
C LEU A 282 -15.62 -0.59 10.95
N GLN A 283 -14.93 -0.55 9.79
CA GLN A 283 -15.19 0.43 8.72
C GLN A 283 -16.65 0.47 8.25
N SER A 284 -17.38 -0.65 8.35
CA SER A 284 -18.80 -0.72 8.00
C SER A 284 -19.73 -0.01 9.00
N GLY A 285 -19.22 0.36 10.18
CA GLY A 285 -20.00 0.82 11.32
C GLY A 285 -20.58 -0.30 12.20
N GLU A 286 -20.34 -1.58 11.89
CA GLU A 286 -20.69 -2.70 12.77
C GLU A 286 -19.82 -2.67 14.04
N HIS A 287 -20.44 -2.80 15.21
CA HIS A 287 -19.71 -3.02 16.46
C HIS A 287 -19.62 -4.52 16.70
N ARG A 288 -18.41 -5.03 16.88
CA ARG A 288 -18.13 -6.46 16.89
C ARG A 288 -17.20 -6.82 18.04
N TYR A 289 -17.47 -7.93 18.71
CA TYR A 289 -16.52 -8.58 19.61
C TYR A 289 -15.36 -9.19 18.82
N VAL A 290 -14.16 -8.92 19.31
CA VAL A 290 -12.88 -9.50 18.88
C VAL A 290 -12.15 -9.97 20.15
N SER A 291 -11.26 -10.96 20.05
CA SER A 291 -10.42 -11.34 21.20
C SER A 291 -9.55 -10.17 21.65
N ILE A 292 -9.37 -10.01 22.97
CA ILE A 292 -8.56 -8.93 23.53
C ILE A 292 -7.08 -9.04 23.12
N ASP A 293 -6.58 -10.25 22.89
CA ASP A 293 -5.19 -10.49 22.48
C ASP A 293 -5.03 -10.60 20.95
N ALA A 294 -6.08 -10.31 20.18
CA ALA A 294 -5.95 -10.28 18.73
C ALA A 294 -5.08 -9.10 18.28
N CYS A 295 -4.27 -9.32 17.25
CA CYS A 295 -3.40 -8.30 16.70
C CYS A 295 -4.18 -7.14 16.04
N ALA A 296 -3.65 -5.93 16.17
CA ALA A 296 -4.08 -4.76 15.45
C ALA A 296 -2.87 -3.85 15.20
N THR A 297 -2.86 -3.10 14.10
CA THR A 297 -1.82 -2.11 13.81
C THR A 297 -2.36 -0.70 14.03
N LEU A 298 -1.60 0.16 14.70
CA LEU A 298 -2.05 1.52 14.98
C LEU A 298 -2.07 2.37 13.70
N GLY A 299 -3.10 3.20 13.56
CA GLY A 299 -3.28 4.14 12.45
C GLY A 299 -4.26 3.68 11.38
N VAL A 300 -4.32 4.43 10.29
CA VAL A 300 -5.19 4.18 9.13
C VAL A 300 -4.39 3.48 8.02
N VAL A 301 -5.03 2.66 7.18
CA VAL A 301 -4.35 2.08 6.01
C VAL A 301 -3.99 3.18 5.00
N SER A 302 -2.80 3.11 4.41
CA SER A 302 -2.33 4.00 3.35
C SER A 302 -3.27 4.10 2.12
N ASN A 303 -2.97 5.07 1.24
CA ASN A 303 -3.66 5.31 -0.02
C ASN A 303 -5.13 5.76 0.16
N ILE A 304 -5.38 6.73 1.04
CA ILE A 304 -6.74 7.22 1.35
C ILE A 304 -7.46 7.70 0.08
N ASP A 305 -6.75 8.38 -0.82
CA ASP A 305 -7.28 8.91 -2.09
C ASP A 305 -7.53 7.85 -3.17
N HIS A 306 -7.35 6.56 -2.87
CA HIS A 306 -7.70 5.49 -3.81
C HIS A 306 -9.15 5.59 -4.28
N GLN A 307 -10.08 5.96 -3.39
CA GLN A 307 -11.50 6.11 -3.69
C GLN A 307 -11.79 7.26 -4.69
N ASN A 308 -10.91 8.26 -4.74
CA ASN A 308 -11.05 9.44 -5.61
C ASN A 308 -10.51 9.18 -7.02
N SER A 309 -9.94 7.99 -7.27
CA SER A 309 -9.42 7.61 -8.59
C SER A 309 -10.55 7.31 -9.60
N SER A 310 -10.32 7.68 -10.85
CA SER A 310 -11.23 7.43 -11.96
C SER A 310 -10.49 6.79 -13.13
N LEU A 311 -11.02 5.68 -13.64
CA LEU A 311 -10.37 4.88 -14.69
C LEU A 311 -10.37 5.57 -16.06
N GLY A 312 -11.33 6.46 -16.33
CA GLY A 312 -11.44 7.24 -17.58
C GLY A 312 -11.87 6.48 -18.84
N LYS A 313 -11.48 5.21 -19.01
CA LYS A 313 -11.83 4.39 -20.18
C LYS A 313 -12.05 2.91 -19.86
N ALA A 314 -12.88 2.24 -20.66
CA ALA A 314 -13.19 0.81 -20.50
C ALA A 314 -11.95 -0.10 -20.55
N GLY A 315 -10.98 0.22 -21.42
CA GLY A 315 -9.73 -0.55 -21.55
C GLY A 315 -8.94 -0.67 -20.25
N ARG A 316 -8.99 0.34 -19.37
CA ARG A 316 -8.29 0.28 -18.07
C ARG A 316 -8.95 -0.73 -17.13
N SER A 317 -10.28 -0.86 -17.16
CA SER A 317 -10.99 -1.95 -16.46
C SER A 317 -10.58 -3.33 -16.97
N ARG A 318 -10.36 -3.47 -18.28
CA ARG A 318 -9.86 -4.72 -18.88
C ARG A 318 -8.48 -5.09 -18.36
N TRP A 319 -7.55 -4.13 -18.30
CA TRP A 319 -6.22 -4.34 -17.71
C TRP A 319 -6.27 -4.75 -16.23
N LEU A 320 -7.28 -4.26 -15.51
CA LEU A 320 -7.54 -4.67 -14.13
C LEU A 320 -8.07 -6.11 -13.99
N GLY A 321 -8.41 -6.76 -15.11
CA GLY A 321 -8.98 -8.11 -15.15
C GLY A 321 -10.50 -8.15 -14.95
N ILE A 322 -11.17 -7.04 -15.24
CA ILE A 322 -12.62 -6.87 -15.12
C ILE A 322 -13.21 -6.92 -16.54
N ARG A 323 -14.07 -7.90 -16.80
CA ARG A 323 -14.81 -8.04 -18.06
C ARG A 323 -16.13 -7.25 -18.00
N PRO A 324 -16.74 -6.91 -19.15
CA PRO A 324 -18.02 -6.21 -19.20
C PRO A 324 -19.13 -6.91 -18.41
N THR A 325 -20.05 -6.13 -17.85
CA THR A 325 -21.24 -6.62 -17.14
C THR A 325 -22.48 -6.36 -17.99
N VAL A 326 -23.11 -7.42 -18.50
CA VAL A 326 -24.38 -7.31 -19.25
C VAL A 326 -25.54 -7.16 -18.25
N ARG A 327 -26.42 -6.20 -18.49
CA ARG A 327 -27.59 -5.94 -17.64
C ARG A 327 -28.68 -6.98 -17.91
N GLY A 328 -29.40 -7.42 -16.88
CA GLY A 328 -30.48 -8.41 -17.03
C GLY A 328 -31.62 -7.97 -17.95
N VAL A 329 -31.94 -6.67 -17.97
CA VAL A 329 -32.96 -6.08 -18.87
C VAL A 329 -32.58 -6.10 -20.36
N ALA A 330 -31.32 -6.38 -20.68
CA ALA A 330 -30.83 -6.49 -22.05
C ALA A 330 -30.73 -7.95 -22.52
N MET A 331 -31.19 -8.90 -21.71
CA MET A 331 -31.13 -10.34 -21.99
C MET A 331 -32.51 -10.88 -22.39
N ASN A 332 -32.55 -12.14 -22.83
CA ASN A 332 -33.80 -12.86 -23.03
C ASN A 332 -34.37 -13.33 -21.68
N LYS A 333 -35.65 -13.74 -21.69
CA LYS A 333 -36.33 -14.18 -20.46
C LYS A 333 -35.73 -15.45 -19.85
N CYS A 334 -35.20 -16.34 -20.68
CA CYS A 334 -34.51 -17.55 -20.27
C CYS A 334 -33.20 -17.28 -19.51
N ASP A 335 -32.46 -16.23 -19.88
CA ASP A 335 -31.15 -15.91 -19.28
C ASP A 335 -31.26 -15.12 -17.97
N HIS A 336 -32.29 -14.27 -17.85
CA HIS A 336 -32.48 -13.42 -16.69
C HIS A 336 -33.97 -13.15 -16.42
N PRO A 337 -34.40 -13.12 -15.15
CA PRO A 337 -35.78 -12.76 -14.79
C PRO A 337 -36.27 -11.39 -15.28
N HIS A 338 -35.35 -10.51 -15.70
CA HIS A 338 -35.62 -9.15 -16.18
C HIS A 338 -35.65 -9.04 -17.70
N GLY A 339 -35.32 -10.12 -18.40
CA GLY A 339 -35.24 -10.13 -19.86
C GLY A 339 -36.59 -10.22 -20.55
N GLY A 340 -36.57 -10.02 -21.86
CA GLY A 340 -37.75 -10.05 -22.74
C GLY A 340 -38.62 -8.79 -22.69
N GLY A 341 -39.79 -8.88 -23.33
CA GLY A 341 -40.68 -7.73 -23.58
C GLY A 341 -40.25 -6.92 -24.81
N ARG A 342 -41.21 -6.20 -25.43
CA ARG A 342 -40.92 -5.28 -26.53
C ARG A 342 -40.36 -3.97 -25.97
N GLY A 343 -39.30 -3.44 -26.60
CA GLY A 343 -38.62 -2.23 -26.14
C GLY A 343 -37.90 -2.40 -24.80
N LYS A 344 -37.56 -1.28 -24.15
CA LYS A 344 -36.86 -1.28 -22.86
C LYS A 344 -37.87 -1.39 -21.72
N SER A 345 -38.03 -2.59 -21.16
CA SER A 345 -38.93 -2.84 -20.04
C SER A 345 -38.19 -3.43 -18.83
N LYS A 346 -38.79 -3.32 -17.64
CA LYS A 346 -38.40 -4.05 -16.42
C LYS A 346 -39.30 -5.26 -16.16
N SER A 347 -40.22 -5.55 -17.09
CA SER A 347 -41.14 -6.69 -17.05
C SER A 347 -41.94 -6.81 -15.74
N LYS A 348 -42.27 -5.66 -15.10
CA LYS A 348 -42.93 -5.55 -13.79
C LYS A 348 -42.31 -6.47 -12.71
N LYS A 349 -41.00 -6.75 -12.79
CA LYS A 349 -40.32 -7.69 -11.88
C LYS A 349 -39.49 -6.94 -10.85
N LEU A 350 -39.48 -7.42 -9.61
CA LEU A 350 -38.59 -6.92 -8.57
C LEU A 350 -37.12 -7.08 -8.99
N SER A 351 -36.26 -6.15 -8.56
CA SER A 351 -34.82 -6.22 -8.85
C SER A 351 -34.19 -7.44 -8.18
N MET A 352 -33.70 -8.39 -8.98
CA MET A 352 -33.11 -9.66 -8.52
C MET A 352 -31.88 -10.06 -9.35
N SER A 353 -31.13 -11.04 -8.87
CA SER A 353 -30.01 -11.67 -9.56
C SER A 353 -30.50 -12.60 -10.69
N PRO A 354 -29.60 -13.11 -11.55
CA PRO A 354 -29.98 -14.11 -12.57
C PRO A 354 -30.61 -15.37 -11.95
N TRP A 355 -30.28 -15.69 -10.70
CA TRP A 355 -30.77 -16.85 -9.96
C TRP A 355 -31.92 -16.49 -9.00
N GLY A 356 -32.64 -15.40 -9.25
CA GLY A 356 -33.86 -15.04 -8.49
C GLY A 356 -33.66 -14.39 -7.12
N GLN A 357 -32.43 -14.27 -6.61
CA GLN A 357 -32.17 -13.62 -5.32
C GLN A 357 -32.38 -12.10 -5.41
N LEU A 358 -33.24 -11.53 -4.55
CA LEU A 358 -33.52 -10.08 -4.53
C LEU A 358 -32.26 -9.22 -4.33
N ALA A 359 -32.08 -8.21 -5.17
CA ALA A 359 -30.88 -7.38 -5.24
C ALA A 359 -30.94 -6.12 -4.36
N LYS A 360 -32.13 -5.70 -3.93
CA LYS A 360 -32.35 -4.47 -3.16
C LYS A 360 -32.93 -4.79 -1.79
N GLY A 361 -32.25 -4.38 -0.72
CA GLY A 361 -32.72 -4.46 0.67
C GLY A 361 -32.70 -5.85 1.33
N TYR A 362 -32.76 -6.93 0.54
CA TYR A 362 -32.81 -8.30 1.04
C TYR A 362 -31.51 -8.70 1.79
N LYS A 363 -31.65 -9.20 3.03
CA LYS A 363 -30.52 -9.68 3.85
C LYS A 363 -30.19 -11.12 3.46
N THR A 364 -29.00 -11.34 2.91
CA THR A 364 -28.56 -12.67 2.44
C THR A 364 -28.11 -13.60 3.56
N ARG A 365 -27.51 -13.07 4.63
CA ARG A 365 -27.22 -13.81 5.87
C ARG A 365 -28.41 -13.68 6.82
N ARG A 366 -29.19 -14.76 6.98
CA ARG A 366 -30.45 -14.79 7.75
C ARG A 366 -30.62 -16.13 8.49
N GLY A 367 -31.67 -16.21 9.31
CA GLY A 367 -32.01 -17.42 10.08
C GLY A 367 -30.99 -17.72 11.18
N LYS A 368 -30.65 -19.00 11.36
CA LYS A 368 -29.70 -19.49 12.38
C LYS A 368 -28.26 -19.05 12.12
N ASN A 369 -27.88 -18.88 10.85
CA ASN A 369 -26.49 -18.60 10.44
C ASN A 369 -26.10 -17.12 10.60
N GLN A 370 -26.36 -16.52 11.76
CA GLN A 370 -26.01 -15.12 12.06
C GLN A 370 -24.62 -14.97 12.69
N ASN A 371 -24.12 -13.74 12.67
CA ASN A 371 -22.88 -13.41 13.34
C ASN A 371 -23.11 -13.32 14.85
N ARG A 372 -22.65 -14.31 15.61
CA ARG A 372 -22.77 -14.33 17.08
C ARG A 372 -21.91 -13.26 17.77
N MET A 373 -20.86 -12.79 17.10
CA MET A 373 -19.92 -11.81 17.66
C MET A 373 -20.32 -10.37 17.39
N LYS A 374 -21.47 -10.08 16.76
CA LYS A 374 -21.94 -8.70 16.58
C LYS A 374 -22.54 -8.20 17.89
N VAL A 375 -22.21 -6.96 18.26
CA VAL A 375 -22.85 -6.25 19.38
C VAL A 375 -23.92 -5.31 18.83
N LYS A 376 -23.55 -4.50 17.82
CA LYS A 376 -24.44 -3.57 17.13
C LYS A 376 -24.35 -3.82 15.63
N ASP A 377 -25.49 -4.02 14.96
CA ASP A 377 -25.52 -4.17 13.50
C ASP A 377 -25.02 -2.88 12.83
N ARG A 378 -24.49 -3.03 11.62
CA ARG A 378 -24.05 -1.88 10.82
C ARG A 378 -25.22 -0.92 10.54
N PRO A 379 -24.96 0.40 10.45
CA PRO A 379 -25.97 1.34 9.98
C PRO A 379 -26.46 0.94 8.58
N ARG A 380 -27.76 1.11 8.36
CA ARG A 380 -28.42 0.86 7.07
C ARG A 380 -29.08 2.15 6.63
N GLY A 381 -28.85 2.57 5.38
CA GLY A 381 -29.39 3.80 4.80
C GLY A 381 -30.90 3.81 4.56
N LYS A 382 -31.70 3.16 5.43
CA LYS A 382 -33.17 3.27 5.42
C LYS A 382 -33.63 4.59 6.07
N ALA A 383 -32.93 5.07 7.10
CA ALA A 383 -33.31 6.26 7.86
C ALA A 383 -33.34 7.55 7.01
N GLY A 384 -32.35 7.78 6.15
CA GLY A 384 -32.27 9.00 5.32
C GLY A 384 -33.18 9.05 4.08
N ARG A 385 -34.06 8.06 3.89
CA ARG A 385 -35.02 8.02 2.78
C ARG A 385 -36.46 8.32 3.19
N ALA A 386 -36.77 8.25 4.49
CA ALA A 386 -38.07 8.60 5.03
C ALA A 386 -38.22 10.11 5.25
N SER A 387 -37.12 10.83 5.51
CA SER A 387 -37.11 12.29 5.77
C SER A 387 -37.02 13.18 4.52
N LYS A 388 -37.20 12.60 3.32
CA LYS A 388 -37.13 13.31 2.02
C LYS A 388 -38.39 13.09 1.17
N ARG A 389 -39.49 12.73 1.83
CA ARG A 389 -40.81 12.63 1.21
C ARG A 389 -41.77 13.52 1.94
#